data_AF-A0A817V1E3-F1
#
_entry.id   AF-A0A817V1E3-F1
#
_cell.length_a   1.000
_cell.length_b   1.000
_cell.length_c   1.000
_cell.angle_alpha   90.00
_cell.angle_beta   90.00
_cell.angle_gamma   90.00
#
_symmetry.space_group_name_H-M   'P 1'
#
loop_
_entity.id
_entity.type
_entity.pdbx_description
1 polymer ?
#
loop_
_entity_poly.entity_id
_entity_poly.type
_entity_poly.pdbx_seq_one_letter_code
_entity_poly.pdbx_strand_id
1 'polypeptide(L)'
;MVITRSQQRKIDEQNQRQCSEEVDPLDNIESKAISKILPTEVSLNPQAIPFEMTDKLLISRISKQLDQWPTFGGKLTENVIKWLKDITNELDVVKFDDSQKLSVIQTSLIDDARKWFISNMEKIKTWSEFNEAIKQSFSSTFAKEATLSKVAQRSQDVGETVMHY
;
A
#
# COMPACT_ATOMS: atom_id res chain seq x y z
N MET A 1 7.66 -23.32 56.08
CA MET A 1 8.46 -24.15 55.14
C MET A 1 7.72 -24.09 53.81
N VAL A 2 8.29 -23.66 52.68
CA VAL A 2 9.61 -23.94 52.12
C VAL A 2 10.02 -22.76 51.23
N ILE A 3 11.11 -22.05 51.55
CA ILE A 3 11.75 -21.17 50.57
C ILE A 3 12.80 -22.02 49.84
N THR A 4 12.51 -22.31 48.56
CA THR A 4 13.28 -21.80 47.42
C THR A 4 14.81 -21.70 47.63
N ARG A 5 15.59 -22.44 46.82
CA ARG A 5 17.07 -22.34 46.79
C ARG A 5 17.74 -23.14 45.67
N SER A 6 17.04 -24.10 45.05
CA SER A 6 17.66 -24.96 44.02
C SER A 6 17.44 -24.50 42.59
N GLN A 7 16.43 -23.66 42.32
CA GLN A 7 16.22 -23.12 40.97
C GLN A 7 16.91 -21.77 40.75
N GLN A 8 17.20 -21.02 41.82
CA GLN A 8 17.93 -19.76 41.73
C GLN A 8 19.45 -19.95 41.50
N ARG A 9 20.01 -21.14 41.75
CA ARG A 9 21.47 -21.38 41.65
C ARG A 9 21.99 -21.68 40.23
N LYS A 10 21.15 -21.79 39.20
CA LYS A 10 21.60 -22.23 37.86
C LYS A 10 21.75 -21.16 36.79
N ILE A 11 21.46 -19.89 37.08
CA ILE A 11 21.71 -18.79 36.11
C ILE A 11 22.59 -17.68 36.69
N ASP A 12 22.88 -17.72 38.00
CA ASP A 12 23.97 -16.94 38.60
C ASP A 12 25.38 -17.42 38.15
N GLU A 13 25.49 -18.46 37.31
CA GLU A 13 26.76 -19.05 36.84
C GLU A 13 27.26 -18.58 35.46
N GLN A 14 26.51 -17.74 34.74
CA GLN A 14 26.97 -17.18 33.45
C GLN A 14 27.50 -15.74 33.55
N ASN A 15 27.41 -15.11 34.73
CA ASN A 15 27.79 -13.72 34.96
C ASN A 15 29.21 -13.52 35.50
N GLN A 16 30.06 -14.55 35.51
CA GLN A 16 31.38 -14.42 36.12
C GLN A 16 32.44 -15.33 35.49
N ARG A 17 32.81 -15.05 34.23
CA ARG A 17 34.16 -15.36 33.74
C ARG A 17 34.73 -14.17 32.96
N GLN A 18 35.59 -13.45 33.68
CA GLN A 18 36.83 -12.78 33.22
C GLN A 18 36.63 -11.54 32.32
N CYS A 19 36.83 -10.29 32.77
CA CYS A 19 37.95 -9.64 33.50
C CYS A 19 39.32 -9.80 32.84
N SER A 20 39.74 -8.72 32.13
CA SER A 20 41.07 -8.09 32.03
C SER A 20 40.88 -6.87 31.09
N GLU A 21 40.75 -5.62 31.54
CA GLU A 21 41.79 -4.72 32.07
C GLU A 21 42.95 -4.49 31.09
N GLU A 22 42.90 -3.41 30.31
CA GLU A 22 44.09 -2.59 29.99
C GLU A 22 43.68 -1.18 29.50
N VAL A 23 44.58 -0.23 29.74
CA VAL A 23 44.37 1.21 29.96
C VAL A 23 45.26 2.01 28.98
N ASP A 24 44.68 3.07 28.36
CA ASP A 24 45.31 4.27 27.74
C ASP A 24 46.30 4.10 26.54
N PRO A 25 46.70 5.18 25.80
CA PRO A 25 46.20 6.56 25.68
C PRO A 25 46.03 7.06 24.21
N LEU A 26 45.56 8.32 24.09
CA LEU A 26 45.58 9.20 22.91
C LEU A 26 46.93 9.28 22.15
N ASP A 27 46.85 9.28 20.81
CA ASP A 27 47.67 10.08 19.87
C ASP A 27 46.92 10.15 18.52
N ASN A 28 46.36 11.30 18.11
CA ASN A 28 47.00 12.38 17.33
C ASN A 28 47.60 11.93 15.98
N ILE A 29 46.87 12.09 14.86
CA ILE A 29 47.46 12.46 13.56
C ILE A 29 46.50 13.40 12.79
N GLU A 30 47.05 14.55 12.43
CA GLU A 30 46.53 15.60 11.54
C GLU A 30 46.16 15.09 10.14
N SER A 31 45.13 15.69 9.51
CA SER A 31 45.28 16.50 8.29
C SER A 31 43.96 16.74 7.57
N LYS A 32 43.52 18.00 7.64
CA LYS A 32 43.39 18.88 6.46
C LYS A 32 42.77 18.25 5.20
N ALA A 33 41.49 18.50 4.99
CA ALA A 33 40.90 19.06 3.76
C ALA A 33 39.43 18.64 3.63
N ILE A 34 38.48 19.45 4.11
CA ILE A 34 37.14 19.48 3.52
C ILE A 34 36.73 20.94 3.35
N SER A 35 36.67 21.28 2.07
CA SER A 35 36.12 22.46 1.43
C SER A 35 34.89 23.06 2.11
N LYS A 36 34.90 24.39 2.19
CA LYS A 36 33.75 25.31 2.13
C LYS A 36 32.43 24.61 1.78
N ILE A 37 31.54 24.46 2.74
CA ILE A 37 30.12 24.26 2.48
C ILE A 37 29.35 25.34 3.25
N LEU A 38 28.69 26.16 2.46
CA LEU A 38 27.74 27.20 2.83
C LEU A 38 26.66 26.62 3.76
N PRO A 39 26.16 27.35 4.78
CA PRO A 39 24.97 26.93 5.48
C PRO A 39 23.78 27.05 4.52
N THR A 40 23.37 25.93 3.91
CA THR A 40 22.06 25.82 3.28
C THR A 40 21.04 25.89 4.38
N GLU A 41 20.36 27.03 4.46
CA GLU A 41 19.19 27.20 5.30
C GLU A 41 18.22 26.05 5.04
N VAL A 42 17.92 25.31 6.10
CA VAL A 42 16.80 24.39 6.17
C VAL A 42 15.54 25.25 6.08
N SER A 43 15.13 25.58 4.86
CA SER A 43 13.80 26.08 4.58
C SER A 43 12.85 24.89 4.68
N LEU A 44 12.29 24.71 5.88
CA LEU A 44 11.00 24.06 6.06
C LEU A 44 9.99 24.86 5.23
N ASN A 45 9.84 24.49 3.97
CA ASN A 45 8.77 24.95 3.11
C ASN A 45 7.65 23.91 3.19
N PRO A 46 6.64 24.07 4.05
CA PRO A 46 5.35 23.48 3.77
C PRO A 46 4.81 24.29 2.59
N GLN A 47 5.15 23.88 1.36
CA GLN A 47 4.27 24.20 0.24
C GLN A 47 2.97 23.45 0.51
N ALA A 48 2.13 24.10 1.31
CA ALA A 48 0.70 24.15 1.06
C ALA A 48 0.57 24.21 -0.45
N ILE A 49 0.07 23.12 -1.04
CA ILE A 49 -0.31 23.05 -2.44
C ILE A 49 -1.04 24.35 -2.72
N PRO A 50 -0.51 25.26 -3.57
CA PRO A 50 -1.29 26.36 -4.05
C PRO A 50 -2.38 25.69 -4.87
N PHE A 51 -3.55 25.52 -4.26
CA PHE A 51 -4.81 25.40 -4.97
C PHE A 51 -5.03 26.81 -5.57
N GLU A 52 -4.15 27.18 -6.51
CA GLU A 52 -4.33 28.31 -7.41
C GLU A 52 -5.73 28.14 -7.95
N MET A 53 -6.55 29.13 -7.64
CA MET A 53 -7.98 29.20 -7.78
C MET A 53 -8.43 28.65 -9.13
N THR A 54 -8.58 27.33 -9.22
CA THR A 54 -9.09 26.67 -10.41
C THR A 54 -10.52 27.16 -10.55
N ASP A 55 -10.81 27.67 -11.73
CA ASP A 55 -12.07 28.29 -12.11
C ASP A 55 -13.24 27.67 -11.33
N LYS A 56 -14.01 28.48 -10.60
CA LYS A 56 -15.16 27.97 -9.81
C LYS A 56 -16.10 27.10 -10.67
N LEU A 57 -16.13 27.35 -11.98
CA LEU A 57 -16.83 26.56 -12.98
C LEU A 57 -16.22 25.16 -13.20
N LEU A 58 -14.89 25.05 -13.19
CA LEU A 58 -14.15 23.81 -13.37
C LEU A 58 -14.26 22.94 -12.11
N ILE A 59 -14.14 23.53 -10.91
CA ILE A 59 -14.41 22.84 -9.64
C ILE A 59 -15.88 22.38 -9.57
N SER A 60 -16.84 23.23 -9.99
CA SER A 60 -18.26 22.85 -10.02
C SER A 60 -18.56 21.73 -11.02
N ARG A 61 -17.86 21.69 -12.16
CA ARG A 61 -18.00 20.60 -13.14
C ARG A 61 -17.40 19.30 -12.60
N ILE A 62 -16.20 19.35 -12.03
CA ILE A 62 -15.54 18.19 -11.44
C ILE A 62 -16.35 17.62 -10.28
N SER A 63 -16.84 18.47 -9.36
CA SER A 63 -17.69 18.02 -8.24
C SER A 63 -18.99 17.35 -8.71
N LYS A 64 -19.68 17.88 -9.73
CA LYS A 64 -20.86 17.22 -10.32
C LYS A 64 -20.56 15.92 -11.06
N GLN A 65 -19.35 15.79 -11.62
CA GLN A 65 -18.92 14.55 -12.28
C GLN A 65 -18.48 13.49 -11.27
N LEU A 66 -17.86 13.91 -10.16
CA LEU A 66 -17.45 13.02 -9.07
C LEU A 66 -18.62 12.23 -8.47
N ASP A 67 -19.77 12.87 -8.31
CA ASP A 67 -20.99 12.19 -7.84
C ASP A 67 -21.51 11.11 -8.81
N GLN A 68 -21.10 11.18 -10.08
CA GLN A 68 -21.51 10.24 -11.13
C GLN A 68 -20.44 9.17 -11.42
N TRP A 69 -19.29 9.22 -10.75
CA TRP A 69 -18.24 8.26 -11.01
C TRP A 69 -18.60 6.88 -10.48
N PRO A 70 -18.22 5.82 -11.22
CA PRO A 70 -18.53 4.46 -10.82
C PRO A 70 -17.80 4.15 -9.51
N THR A 71 -18.57 3.72 -8.51
CA THR A 71 -18.02 3.29 -7.22
C THR A 71 -17.62 1.82 -7.23
N PHE A 72 -16.63 1.45 -6.43
CA PHE A 72 -16.20 0.06 -6.27
C PHE A 72 -16.03 -0.31 -4.80
N GLY A 73 -16.75 -1.35 -4.36
CA GLY A 73 -16.72 -1.83 -2.98
C GLY A 73 -15.78 -3.00 -2.75
N GLY A 74 -15.32 -3.65 -3.81
CA GLY A 74 -14.52 -4.88 -3.69
C GLY A 74 -15.37 -6.13 -3.52
N LYS A 75 -16.65 -6.08 -3.89
CA LYS A 75 -17.58 -7.21 -3.76
C LYS A 75 -17.31 -8.27 -4.83
N LEU A 76 -17.65 -9.52 -4.53
CA LEU A 76 -17.47 -10.66 -5.45
C LEU A 76 -18.19 -10.49 -6.78
N THR A 77 -19.34 -9.82 -6.77
CA THR A 77 -20.16 -9.55 -7.96
C THR A 77 -19.62 -8.43 -8.82
N GLU A 78 -18.66 -7.65 -8.32
CA GLU A 78 -18.09 -6.50 -9.01
C GLU A 78 -16.86 -6.92 -9.83
N ASN A 79 -16.78 -6.46 -11.07
CA ASN A 79 -15.63 -6.75 -11.93
C ASN A 79 -14.63 -5.59 -11.86
N VAL A 80 -13.53 -5.80 -11.13
CA VAL A 80 -12.47 -4.80 -10.95
C VAL A 80 -11.85 -4.35 -12.28
N ILE A 81 -11.73 -5.24 -13.27
CA ILE A 81 -11.14 -4.91 -14.58
C ILE A 81 -12.05 -3.94 -15.35
N LYS A 82 -13.35 -4.21 -15.36
CA LYS A 82 -14.34 -3.34 -15.99
C LYS A 82 -14.38 -1.99 -15.28
N TRP A 83 -14.54 -1.98 -13.96
CA TRP A 83 -14.58 -0.75 -13.18
C TRP A 83 -13.34 0.11 -13.39
N LEU A 84 -12.15 -0.50 -13.37
CA LEU A 84 -10.88 0.20 -13.54
C LEU A 84 -10.74 0.83 -14.94
N LYS A 85 -11.26 0.16 -15.97
CA LYS A 85 -11.35 0.72 -17.32
C LYS A 85 -12.27 1.94 -17.35
N ASP A 86 -13.45 1.81 -16.76
CA ASP A 86 -14.48 2.85 -16.76
C ASP A 86 -13.98 4.10 -16.01
N ILE A 87 -13.42 3.94 -14.81
CA ILE A 87 -12.89 5.07 -14.02
C ILE A 87 -11.64 5.69 -14.65
N THR A 88 -10.75 4.90 -15.25
CA THR A 88 -9.56 5.45 -15.92
C THR A 88 -9.97 6.33 -17.10
N ASN A 89 -10.98 5.92 -17.86
CA ASN A 89 -11.50 6.73 -18.96
C ASN A 89 -12.06 8.07 -18.48
N GLU A 90 -12.84 8.07 -17.39
CA GLU A 90 -13.35 9.32 -16.79
C GLU A 90 -12.21 10.24 -16.32
N LEU A 91 -11.20 9.67 -15.66
CA LEU A 91 -10.03 10.40 -15.17
C LEU A 91 -9.17 10.98 -16.31
N ASP A 92 -9.06 10.25 -17.42
CA ASP A 92 -8.31 10.68 -18.60
C ASP A 92 -9.04 11.78 -19.38
N VAL A 93 -10.38 11.78 -19.40
CA VAL A 93 -11.19 12.87 -19.98
C VAL A 93 -10.92 14.19 -19.25
N VAL A 94 -10.78 14.15 -17.93
CA VAL A 94 -10.45 15.32 -17.10
C VAL A 94 -8.94 15.65 -17.13
N LYS A 95 -8.12 14.77 -17.73
CA LYS A 95 -6.66 14.90 -17.85
C LYS A 95 -5.95 15.05 -16.49
N PHE A 96 -6.35 14.25 -15.51
CA PHE A 96 -5.65 14.21 -14.23
C PHE A 96 -4.27 13.58 -14.34
N ASP A 97 -3.32 14.14 -13.60
CA ASP A 97 -2.02 13.50 -13.39
C ASP A 97 -2.12 12.36 -12.37
N ASP A 98 -1.06 11.56 -12.23
CA ASP A 98 -1.07 10.41 -11.34
C ASP A 98 -1.36 10.79 -9.88
N SER A 99 -0.82 11.91 -9.40
CA SER A 99 -1.07 12.39 -8.03
C SER A 99 -2.53 12.78 -7.80
N GLN A 100 -3.14 13.48 -8.76
CA GLN A 100 -4.56 13.81 -8.74
C GLN A 100 -5.44 12.56 -8.82
N LYS A 101 -5.13 11.63 -9.73
CA LYS A 101 -5.86 10.35 -9.85
C LYS A 101 -5.87 9.60 -8.52
N LEU A 102 -4.73 9.45 -7.87
CA LEU A 102 -4.61 8.78 -6.57
C LEU A 102 -5.33 9.53 -5.43
N SER A 103 -5.36 10.86 -5.47
CA SER A 103 -6.07 11.65 -4.46
C SER A 103 -7.58 11.48 -4.59
N VAL A 104 -8.07 11.45 -5.82
CA VAL A 104 -9.51 11.43 -6.09
C VAL A 104 -10.09 10.01 -6.07
N ILE A 105 -9.33 8.98 -6.44
CA ILE A 105 -9.84 7.61 -6.46
C ILE A 105 -10.37 7.12 -5.10
N GLN A 106 -9.85 7.69 -4.00
CA GLN A 106 -10.32 7.40 -2.65
C GLN A 106 -11.82 7.68 -2.45
N THR A 107 -12.41 8.61 -3.20
CA THR A 107 -13.86 8.92 -3.13
C THR A 107 -14.71 7.90 -3.86
N SER A 108 -14.15 7.25 -4.89
CA SER A 108 -14.83 6.22 -5.69
C SER A 108 -14.70 4.82 -5.07
N LEU A 109 -13.80 4.62 -4.11
CA LEU A 109 -13.66 3.38 -3.36
C LEU A 109 -14.56 3.38 -2.13
N ILE A 110 -15.35 2.33 -1.97
CA ILE A 110 -16.23 2.10 -0.82
C ILE A 110 -15.89 0.77 -0.13
N ASP A 111 -16.54 0.49 1.00
CA ASP A 111 -16.48 -0.79 1.72
C ASP A 111 -15.06 -1.35 1.90
N ASP A 112 -14.80 -2.55 1.39
CA ASP A 112 -13.53 -3.28 1.59
C ASP A 112 -12.42 -2.76 0.68
N ALA A 113 -12.76 -2.32 -0.52
CA ALA A 113 -11.80 -1.69 -1.42
C ALA A 113 -11.22 -0.39 -0.82
N ARG A 114 -12.04 0.38 -0.10
CA ARG A 114 -11.57 1.59 0.60
C ARG A 114 -10.61 1.27 1.74
N LYS A 115 -10.94 0.26 2.57
CA LYS A 115 -10.08 -0.20 3.67
C LYS A 115 -8.74 -0.71 3.15
N TRP A 116 -8.79 -1.48 2.06
CA TRP A 116 -7.60 -1.97 1.37
C TRP A 116 -6.74 -0.82 0.87
N PHE A 117 -7.32 0.19 0.23
CA PHE A 117 -6.57 1.32 -0.29
C PHE A 117 -5.88 2.12 0.81
N ILE A 118 -6.59 2.44 1.91
CA ILE A 118 -5.98 3.13 3.07
C ILE A 118 -4.78 2.37 3.62
N SER A 119 -4.85 1.03 3.64
CA SER A 119 -3.76 0.17 4.14
C SER A 119 -2.56 0.08 3.19
N ASN A 120 -2.73 0.47 1.93
CA ASN A 120 -1.70 0.32 0.88
C ASN A 120 -1.30 1.66 0.24
N MET A 121 -1.96 2.78 0.56
CA MET A 121 -1.76 4.08 -0.09
C MET A 121 -0.31 4.57 0.01
N GLU A 122 0.40 4.26 1.09
CA GLU A 122 1.80 4.67 1.25
C GLU A 122 2.73 3.98 0.26
N LYS A 123 2.38 2.76 -0.18
CA LYS A 123 3.16 1.94 -1.11
C LYS A 123 2.86 2.25 -2.57
N ILE A 124 1.76 2.94 -2.84
CA ILE A 124 1.27 3.25 -4.19
C ILE A 124 1.63 4.70 -4.49
N LYS A 125 2.57 4.90 -5.42
CA LYS A 125 3.08 6.22 -5.82
C LYS A 125 2.60 6.63 -7.20
N THR A 126 2.27 5.67 -8.06
CA THR A 126 1.80 5.92 -9.43
C THR A 126 0.43 5.31 -9.69
N TRP A 127 -0.25 5.82 -10.72
CA TRP A 127 -1.53 5.25 -11.15
C TRP A 127 -1.36 3.82 -11.66
N SER A 128 -0.23 3.53 -12.31
CA SER A 128 0.08 2.17 -12.78
C SER A 128 0.20 1.18 -11.63
N GLU A 129 0.92 1.54 -10.56
CA GLU A 129 1.05 0.70 -9.36
C GLU A 129 -0.30 0.44 -8.70
N PHE A 130 -1.15 1.48 -8.62
CA PHE A 130 -2.52 1.32 -8.13
C PHE A 130 -3.28 0.28 -8.93
N ASN A 131 -3.24 0.41 -10.27
CA ASN A 131 -3.97 -0.47 -11.17
C ASN A 131 -3.53 -1.93 -11.04
N GLU A 132 -2.25 -2.18 -10.88
CA GLU A 132 -1.74 -3.54 -10.69
C GLU A 132 -2.13 -4.09 -9.31
N ALA A 133 -1.94 -3.30 -8.25
CA ALA A 133 -2.20 -3.72 -6.88
C ALA A 133 -3.69 -4.03 -6.65
N ILE A 134 -4.60 -3.20 -7.18
CA ILE A 134 -6.04 -3.40 -7.01
C ILE A 134 -6.54 -4.59 -7.84
N LYS A 135 -5.99 -4.79 -9.04
CA LYS A 135 -6.28 -5.99 -9.83
C LYS A 135 -5.82 -7.23 -9.10
N GLN A 136 -4.60 -7.26 -8.59
CA GLN A 136 -4.09 -8.42 -7.86
C GLN A 136 -4.96 -8.76 -6.65
N SER A 137 -5.42 -7.74 -5.93
CA SER A 137 -6.19 -7.90 -4.70
C SER A 137 -7.63 -8.36 -4.95
N PHE A 138 -8.28 -7.92 -6.04
CA PHE A 138 -9.71 -8.17 -6.27
C PHE A 138 -10.02 -9.04 -7.52
N SER A 139 -9.04 -9.33 -8.40
CA SER A 139 -9.28 -10.20 -9.57
C SER A 139 -9.36 -11.68 -9.20
N SER A 140 -8.64 -12.10 -8.15
CA SER A 140 -8.66 -13.49 -7.70
C SER A 140 -10.06 -13.93 -7.27
N THR A 141 -10.86 -13.03 -6.73
CA THR A 141 -12.15 -13.36 -6.13
C THR A 141 -13.18 -13.64 -7.21
N PHE A 142 -13.22 -12.82 -8.28
CA PHE A 142 -14.09 -13.05 -9.44
C PHE A 142 -13.68 -14.28 -10.25
N ALA A 143 -12.39 -14.48 -10.52
CA ALA A 143 -11.91 -15.61 -11.32
C ALA A 143 -12.14 -16.96 -10.61
N LYS A 144 -12.03 -16.99 -9.27
CA LYS A 144 -12.34 -18.17 -8.46
C LYS A 144 -13.83 -18.49 -8.50
N GLU A 145 -14.71 -17.50 -8.34
CA GLU A 145 -16.18 -17.70 -8.39
C GLU A 145 -16.64 -18.18 -9.78
N ALA A 146 -16.12 -17.59 -10.86
CA ALA A 146 -16.46 -18.00 -12.22
C ALA A 146 -16.00 -19.44 -12.52
N THR A 147 -14.84 -19.83 -12.03
CA THR A 147 -14.35 -21.21 -12.13
C THR A 147 -15.18 -22.15 -11.27
N LEU A 148 -15.46 -21.78 -10.02
CA LEU A 148 -16.27 -22.58 -9.08
C LEU A 148 -17.70 -22.76 -9.60
N SER A 149 -18.31 -21.72 -10.14
CA SER A 149 -19.65 -21.75 -10.74
C SER A 149 -19.70 -22.68 -11.94
N LYS A 150 -18.65 -22.69 -12.79
CA LYS A 150 -18.53 -23.65 -13.90
C LYS A 150 -18.41 -25.09 -13.41
N VAL A 151 -17.63 -25.33 -12.36
CA VAL A 151 -17.52 -26.67 -11.74
C VAL A 151 -18.85 -27.09 -11.13
N ALA A 152 -19.55 -26.18 -10.44
CA ALA A 152 -20.85 -26.46 -9.82
C ALA A 152 -21.97 -26.75 -10.83
N GLN A 153 -21.90 -26.19 -12.04
CA GLN A 153 -22.88 -26.39 -13.11
C GLN A 153 -22.54 -27.57 -14.03
N ARG A 154 -21.32 -28.13 -13.96
CA ARG A 154 -20.88 -29.24 -14.80
C ARG A 154 -21.53 -30.54 -14.31
N SER A 155 -22.48 -31.06 -15.10
CA SER A 155 -23.00 -32.42 -14.94
C SER A 155 -22.28 -33.34 -15.91
N GLN A 156 -22.06 -34.60 -15.52
CA GLN A 156 -21.43 -35.60 -16.39
C GLN A 156 -22.33 -35.86 -17.59
N ASP A 157 -21.78 -35.75 -18.79
CA ASP A 157 -22.54 -36.03 -20.02
C ASP A 157 -22.80 -37.53 -20.20
N VAL A 158 -23.91 -37.86 -20.89
CA VAL A 158 -24.32 -39.25 -21.18
C VAL A 158 -23.35 -39.86 -22.22
N GLY A 159 -22.20 -40.31 -21.74
CA GLY A 159 -21.10 -40.84 -22.57
C GLY A 159 -19.71 -40.44 -22.09
N GLU A 160 -19.61 -39.47 -21.18
CA GLU A 160 -18.36 -39.09 -20.53
C GLU A 160 -17.99 -40.16 -19.49
N THR A 161 -16.79 -40.73 -19.60
CA THR A 161 -16.31 -41.68 -18.58
C THR A 161 -15.93 -40.95 -17.31
N VAL A 162 -16.00 -41.62 -16.15
CA VAL A 162 -15.65 -41.05 -14.84
C VAL A 162 -14.23 -40.47 -14.80
N MET A 163 -13.31 -41.00 -15.63
CA MET A 163 -11.93 -40.50 -15.72
C MET A 163 -11.79 -39.19 -16.50
N HIS A 164 -12.80 -38.82 -17.29
CA HIS A 164 -12.82 -37.62 -18.14
C HIS A 164 -13.75 -36.52 -17.61
N TYR A 165 -14.64 -36.85 -16.67
CA TYR A 165 -15.53 -35.90 -15.97
C TYR A 165 -14.77 -35.01 -15.00
#